data_AF-A0A949ZG25-F1
#
_entry.id   AF-A0A949ZG25-F1
#
_cell.length_a   1.000
_cell.length_b   1.000
_cell.length_c   1.000
_cell.angle_alpha   90.00
_cell.angle_beta   90.00
_cell.angle_gamma   90.00
#
_symmetry.space_group_name_H-M   'P 1'
#
loop_
_entity.id
_entity.type
_entity.pdbx_description
1 polymer ?
#
loop_
_entity_poly.entity_id
_entity_poly.type
_entity_poly.pdbx_seq_one_letter_code
_entity_poly.pdbx_strand_id
1 'polypeptide(L)' 'MVFPSGEQVEISRGEHRVVAVTVGGGLREYKVGGVPVLHGYDASQICDGGRGQLLVPWPNRLRDGSYEWAGQR' A
#
# COMPACT_ATOMS: atom_id res chain seq x y z
N MET A 1 -10.78 9.11 15.28
CA MET A 1 -9.31 9.03 15.37
C MET A 1 -8.77 9.22 13.95
N VAL A 2 -7.78 10.07 13.74
CA VAL A 2 -7.19 10.28 12.40
C VAL A 2 -5.95 9.40 12.31
N PHE A 3 -5.93 8.44 11.40
CA PHE A 3 -4.76 7.57 11.16
C PHE A 3 -3.84 8.17 10.10
N PRO A 4 -2.52 8.00 10.18
CA PRO A 4 -1.59 8.56 9.19
C PRO A 4 -1.81 8.03 7.77
N SER A 5 -2.37 6.82 7.64
CA SER A 5 -2.67 6.18 6.36
C SER A 5 -4.11 6.42 5.87
N GLY A 6 -4.88 7.28 6.55
CA GLY A 6 -6.26 7.57 6.20
C GLY A 6 -7.25 6.54 6.75
N GLU A 7 -8.36 6.36 6.05
CA GLU A 7 -9.40 5.39 6.44
C GLU A 7 -8.87 3.96 6.35
N GLN A 8 -9.32 3.12 7.29
CA GLN A 8 -8.92 1.72 7.42
C GLN A 8 -10.06 0.86 6.92
N VAL A 9 -9.97 0.40 5.66
CA VAL A 9 -11.02 -0.38 5.00
C VAL A 9 -10.74 -1.85 5.20
N GLU A 10 -11.48 -2.47 6.12
CA GLU A 10 -11.38 -3.91 6.38
C GLU A 10 -12.27 -4.70 5.42
N ILE A 11 -11.71 -5.77 4.85
CA ILE A 11 -12.43 -6.73 4.02
C ILE A 11 -12.11 -8.12 4.55
N SER A 12 -13.14 -8.95 4.75
CA SER A 12 -12.98 -10.32 5.27
C SER A 12 -13.82 -11.34 4.51
N ARG A 13 -13.32 -12.57 4.42
CA ARG A 13 -14.02 -13.73 3.86
C ARG A 13 -13.42 -15.03 4.38
N GLY A 14 -14.22 -15.84 5.07
CA GLY A 14 -13.72 -17.05 5.72
C GLY A 14 -12.61 -16.70 6.71
N GLU A 15 -11.46 -17.36 6.61
CA GLU A 15 -10.29 -17.07 7.47
C GLU A 15 -9.47 -15.86 7.01
N HIS A 16 -9.80 -15.26 5.85
CA HIS A 16 -9.06 -14.13 5.28
C HIS A 16 -9.56 -12.81 5.86
N ARG A 17 -8.61 -11.96 6.26
CA ARG A 17 -8.87 -10.57 6.69
C ARG A 17 -7.77 -9.66 6.17
N VAL A 18 -8.14 -8.65 5.40
CA VAL A 18 -7.23 -7.65 4.82
C VAL A 18 -7.67 -6.25 5.24
N VAL A 19 -6.71 -5.35 5.45
CA VAL A 19 -6.97 -3.93 5.68
C VAL A 19 -6.28 -3.10 4.61
N ALA A 20 -7.08 -2.48 3.75
CA ALA A 20 -6.65 -1.47 2.80
C ALA A 20 -6.73 -0.07 3.44
N VAL A 21 -5.92 0.86 2.93
CA VAL A 21 -5.86 2.24 3.43
C VAL A 21 -6.08 3.24 2.31
N THR A 22 -6.70 4.38 2.62
CA THR A 22 -7.08 5.36 1.57
C THR A 22 -5.96 6.31 1.16
N VAL A 23 -4.94 6.53 2.01
CA VAL A 23 -3.73 7.25 1.59
C VAL A 23 -2.83 6.30 0.80
N GLY A 24 -2.71 6.55 -0.50
CA GLY A 24 -1.88 5.75 -1.42
C GLY A 24 -2.49 4.40 -1.82
N GLY A 25 -3.70 4.07 -1.36
CA GLY A 25 -4.43 2.86 -1.77
C GLY A 25 -3.77 1.54 -1.36
N GLY A 26 -2.94 1.55 -0.32
CA GLY A 26 -2.09 0.41 0.03
C GLY A 26 -2.77 -0.64 0.90
N LEU A 27 -2.13 -1.82 1.02
CA LEU A 27 -2.50 -2.86 1.98
C LEU A 27 -1.59 -2.78 3.21
N ARG A 28 -2.14 -2.46 4.39
CA ARG A 28 -1.34 -2.39 5.62
C ARG A 28 -1.29 -3.70 6.41
N GLU A 29 -2.28 -4.57 6.23
CA GLU A 29 -2.40 -5.83 6.94
C GLU A 29 -3.11 -6.86 6.07
N TYR A 30 -2.62 -8.10 6.09
CA TYR A 30 -3.35 -9.25 5.58
C TYR A 30 -3.04 -10.47 6.46
N LYS A 31 -4.09 -11.14 6.93
CA LYS A 31 -4.03 -12.32 7.78
C LYS A 31 -4.91 -13.44 7.22
N VAL A 32 -4.46 -14.68 7.41
CA VAL A 32 -5.25 -15.90 7.14
C VAL A 32 -5.22 -16.77 8.39
N GLY A 33 -6.38 -17.05 8.97
CA GLY A 33 -6.47 -17.82 10.22
C GLY A 33 -5.75 -17.13 11.39
N GLY A 34 -5.70 -15.80 11.37
CA GLY A 34 -4.93 -14.99 12.34
C GLY A 34 -3.43 -14.89 12.07
N VAL A 35 -2.88 -15.69 11.15
CA VAL A 35 -1.46 -15.67 10.79
C VAL A 35 -1.18 -14.51 9.80
N PRO A 36 -0.24 -13.59 10.09
CA PRO A 36 0.15 -12.54 9.16
C PRO A 36 0.77 -13.11 7.88
N VAL A 37 0.23 -12.70 6.72
CA VAL A 37 0.76 -13.01 5.39
C VAL A 37 1.65 -11.88 4.86
N LEU A 38 1.35 -10.64 5.23
CA LEU A 38 2.15 -9.47 4.88
C LEU A 38 2.96 -8.99 6.09
N HIS A 39 4.16 -8.49 5.82
CA HIS A 39 4.91 -7.66 6.77
C HIS A 39 4.30 -6.25 6.80
N GLY A 40 3.19 -6.14 7.52
CA GLY A 40 2.38 -4.94 7.65
C GLY A 40 2.96 -3.87 8.57
N TYR A 41 2.09 -2.94 8.97
CA TYR A 41 2.37 -1.88 9.95
C TYR A 41 1.11 -1.53 10.75
N ASP A 42 1.30 -0.91 11.92
CA ASP A 42 0.20 -0.53 12.81
C ASP A 42 -0.65 0.61 12.22
N ALA A 43 -1.95 0.66 12.56
CA ALA A 43 -2.85 1.69 12.05
C ALA A 43 -2.40 3.12 12.43
N SER A 44 -1.69 3.28 13.54
CA SER A 44 -1.14 4.56 14.02
C SER A 44 0.23 4.91 13.41
N GLN A 45 0.83 4.05 12.60
CA GLN A 45 2.15 4.26 11.99
C GLN A 45 2.05 4.85 10.57
N ILE A 46 3.03 5.67 10.22
CA ILE A 46 3.32 5.99 8.82
C ILE A 46 4.03 4.79 8.20
N CYS A 47 3.59 4.39 7.00
CA CYS A 47 4.23 3.30 6.25
C CYS A 47 5.70 3.65 5.95
N ASP A 48 6.61 2.75 6.32
CA ASP A 48 8.02 2.81 5.94
C ASP A 48 8.27 1.99 4.67
N GLY A 49 9.20 2.43 3.82
CA GLY A 49 9.66 1.65 2.67
C GLY A 49 8.60 1.31 1.60
N GLY A 50 7.43 1.96 1.61
CA GLY A 50 6.38 1.76 0.61
C GLY A 50 5.65 0.41 0.71
N ARG A 51 5.63 -0.23 1.89
CA ARG A 51 4.97 -1.52 2.11
C ARG A 51 3.50 -1.47 1.70
N GLY A 52 3.13 -2.40 0.82
CA GLY A 52 1.75 -2.57 0.34
C GLY A 52 1.22 -1.42 -0.52
N GLN A 53 2.02 -0.40 -0.85
CA GLN A 53 1.60 0.71 -1.70
C GLN A 53 1.56 0.33 -3.18
N LEU A 54 0.70 1.02 -3.93
CA LEU A 54 0.68 0.92 -5.38
C LEU A 54 1.88 1.64 -5.99
N LEU A 55 2.69 0.93 -6.76
CA LEU A 55 3.86 1.48 -7.44
C LEU A 55 3.46 1.91 -8.86
N VAL A 56 2.89 3.10 -8.97
CA VAL A 56 2.37 3.66 -10.21
C VAL A 56 2.74 5.13 -10.36
N PRO A 57 2.82 5.66 -11.60
CA PRO A 57 2.75 4.93 -12.88
C PRO A 57 4.03 4.21 -13.27
N TRP A 58 5.18 4.61 -12.73
CA TRP A 58 6.47 3.96 -13.01
C TRP A 58 6.99 3.26 -11.76
N PRO A 59 6.84 1.93 -11.65
CA PRO A 59 7.51 1.20 -10.59
C PRO A 59 9.02 1.29 -10.82
N ASN A 60 9.75 1.41 -9.71
CA ASN A 60 11.21 1.47 -9.69
C ASN A 60 11.79 2.72 -10.40
N ARG A 61 13.02 2.66 -10.90
CA ARG A 61 13.79 3.84 -11.32
C ARG A 61 13.64 4.13 -12.80
N LEU A 62 13.44 5.40 -13.14
CA LEU A 62 13.67 5.92 -14.49
C LEU A 62 15.11 6.38 -14.63
N ARG A 63 15.75 6.01 -15.74
CA ARG A 63 17.06 6.56 -16.10
C ARG A 63 16.91 8.07 -16.24
N ASP A 64 17.81 8.82 -15.59
CA ASP A 64 17.83 10.29 -15.59
C ASP A 64 16.52 10.94 -15.10
N GLY A 65 15.69 10.22 -14.35
CA GLY A 65 14.43 10.73 -13.78
C GLY A 65 13.42 11.24 -14.82
N SER A 66 13.54 10.85 -16.08
CA SER A 66 12.72 11.37 -17.17
C SER A 66 12.42 10.29 -18.21
N TYR A 67 11.31 10.46 -18.90
CA TYR A 67 10.85 9.56 -19.97
C TYR A 67 10.25 10.41 -21.09
N GLU A 68 10.30 9.92 -22.32
CA GLU A 68 9.63 10.59 -23.44
C GLU A 68 8.26 9.94 -23.67
N TRP A 69 7.24 10.77 -23.84
CA TRP A 69 5.88 10.38 -24.18
C TRP A 69 5.33 11.27 -25.27
N ALA A 70 4.83 10.66 -26.35
CA ALA A 70 4.29 11.38 -27.51
C ALA A 70 5.22 12.48 -28.06
N GLY A 71 6.53 12.21 -28.08
CA GLY A 71 7.55 13.15 -28.55
C GLY A 71 7.86 14.31 -27.58
N GLN A 72 7.42 14.22 -26.33
CA GLN A 72 7.69 15.19 -25.28
C GLN A 72 8.40 14.50 -24.12
N ARG A 73 9.51 15.07 -23.64
CA ARG A 73 10.26 14.59 -22.48
C ARG A 73 9.91 15.38 -21.24
#